data_AF-A0A6L7RZC6-F1
#
_entry.id   AF-A0A6L7RZC6-F1
#
_cell.length_a   1.000
_cell.length_b   1.000
_cell.length_c   1.000
_cell.angle_alpha   90.00
_cell.angle_beta   90.00
_cell.angle_gamma   90.00
#
_symmetry.space_group_name_H-M   'P 1'
#
loop_
_entity.id
_entity.type
_entity.pdbx_description
1 polymer ?
#
loop_
_entity_poly.entity_id
_entity_poly.type
_entity_poly.pdbx_seq_one_letter_code
_entity_poly.pdbx_strand_id
1 'polypeptide(L)'
;MSNNGSEIDDARETKYINYAIDLHLGTEYRPGVVERALNWRKKASPEAQKTLRSAINNSNLSVQGFRSTSAYSAPSGLLLNQVVERMPKSNDLSGAILRVWVESQEMLHASVVEYRKKADLPIQEYVSGREFPGLWDFDEWNHETDVFVKDNGEHCDCDAALMLCCVSGNMPQLPPDDLEDGTVLPADSIFTHWIEYLKQLSPYAVDWQETEDFISEVREISQAKAREVEEALTAALAKNLGYIEENFLDDLRYLEADINAWTKIDTSKLADVSTTLDTVDQLGDALLAYRRIRAQAPTRSEEDARLAKRSALEPQILSLINQVNHQISSDWDPDDDTAPPEG
;
A
#
# COMPACT_ATOMS: atom_id res chain seq x y z
N MET A 1 -33.50 20.34 -0.43
CA MET A 1 -33.03 19.33 0.53
C MET A 1 -32.52 18.19 -0.31
N SER A 2 -31.21 18.22 -0.57
CA SER A 2 -30.57 17.48 -1.65
C SER A 2 -29.99 16.16 -1.14
N ASN A 3 -30.05 15.19 -2.04
CA ASN A 3 -29.79 13.77 -1.89
C ASN A 3 -28.27 13.52 -1.77
N ASN A 4 -27.69 13.63 -0.58
CA ASN A 4 -26.27 13.34 -0.30
C ASN A 4 -26.03 11.99 0.41
N GLY A 5 -27.05 11.12 0.49
CA GLY A 5 -26.98 9.85 1.21
C GLY A 5 -26.52 8.64 0.38
N SER A 6 -26.36 8.77 -0.94
CA SER A 6 -26.15 7.61 -1.83
C SER A 6 -24.69 7.35 -2.22
N GLU A 7 -23.79 8.34 -2.09
CA GLU A 7 -22.37 8.16 -2.49
C GLU A 7 -21.49 7.62 -1.34
N ILE A 8 -21.97 7.66 -0.10
CA ILE A 8 -21.22 7.17 1.08
C ILE A 8 -21.41 5.66 1.29
N ASP A 9 -22.54 5.09 0.85
CA ASP A 9 -22.79 3.64 0.94
C ASP A 9 -22.05 2.85 -0.16
N ASP A 10 -21.97 3.36 -1.40
CA ASP A 10 -21.21 2.70 -2.49
C ASP A 10 -19.70 2.59 -2.18
N ALA A 11 -19.14 3.56 -1.44
CA ALA A 11 -17.73 3.53 -1.04
C ALA A 11 -17.42 2.52 0.08
N ARG A 12 -18.44 2.10 0.86
CA ARG A 12 -18.32 1.06 1.89
C ARG A 12 -18.41 -0.35 1.31
N GLU A 13 -19.18 -0.55 0.24
CA GLU A 13 -19.32 -1.87 -0.38
C GLU A 13 -18.13 -2.28 -1.28
N THR A 14 -17.36 -1.31 -1.78
CA THR A 14 -16.32 -1.56 -2.80
C THR A 14 -15.02 -2.20 -2.25
N LYS A 15 -14.90 -2.61 -0.98
CA LYS A 15 -13.59 -2.98 -0.38
C LYS A 15 -13.32 -4.45 -0.08
N TYR A 16 -14.23 -5.40 -0.32
CA TYR A 16 -14.09 -6.71 0.33
C TYR A 16 -12.97 -7.64 -0.19
N ILE A 17 -12.73 -7.73 -1.50
CA ILE A 17 -11.80 -8.74 -2.05
C ILE A 17 -10.34 -8.45 -1.66
N ASN A 18 -9.90 -7.22 -1.89
CA ASN A 18 -8.51 -6.85 -1.64
C ASN A 18 -8.19 -6.79 -0.15
N TYR A 19 -9.19 -6.35 0.61
CA TYR A 19 -9.10 -6.27 2.05
C TYR A 19 -8.95 -7.66 2.65
N ALA A 20 -9.69 -8.66 2.18
CA ALA A 20 -9.54 -10.01 2.69
C ALA A 20 -8.21 -10.67 2.32
N ILE A 21 -7.70 -10.41 1.11
CA ILE A 21 -6.36 -10.90 0.72
C ILE A 21 -5.29 -10.28 1.62
N ASP A 22 -5.38 -8.97 1.92
CA ASP A 22 -4.38 -8.30 2.77
C ASP A 22 -4.51 -8.68 4.24
N LEU A 23 -5.73 -8.66 4.76
CA LEU A 23 -5.97 -8.79 6.19
C LEU A 23 -5.86 -10.25 6.64
N HIS A 24 -6.45 -11.18 5.90
CA HIS A 24 -6.59 -12.55 6.36
C HIS A 24 -5.48 -13.48 5.84
N LEU A 25 -4.75 -13.08 4.80
CA LEU A 25 -3.71 -13.90 4.18
C LEU A 25 -2.33 -13.22 4.19
N GLY A 26 -2.23 -11.99 4.71
CA GLY A 26 -0.98 -11.23 4.83
C GLY A 26 -0.63 -10.41 3.58
N THR A 27 0.00 -9.25 3.80
CA THR A 27 0.32 -8.28 2.73
C THR A 27 1.34 -8.82 1.72
N GLU A 28 2.25 -9.67 2.17
CA GLU A 28 3.26 -10.38 1.38
C GLU A 28 2.69 -11.49 0.50
N TYR A 29 1.46 -11.95 0.75
CA TYR A 29 0.84 -13.03 -0.01
C TYR A 29 0.27 -12.55 -1.36
N ARG A 30 -0.23 -11.31 -1.41
CA ARG A 30 -0.78 -10.70 -2.63
C ARG A 30 0.19 -10.77 -3.82
N PRO A 31 1.48 -10.36 -3.72
CA PRO A 31 2.44 -10.49 -4.81
C PRO A 31 2.53 -11.90 -5.37
N GLY A 32 2.51 -12.93 -4.52
CA GLY A 32 2.55 -14.34 -4.94
C GLY A 32 1.32 -14.77 -5.74
N VAL A 33 0.13 -14.37 -5.29
CA VAL A 33 -1.15 -14.61 -6.01
C VAL A 33 -1.11 -13.94 -7.39
N VAL A 34 -0.72 -12.66 -7.44
CA VAL A 34 -0.64 -11.87 -8.69
C VAL A 34 0.39 -12.47 -9.63
N GLU A 35 1.59 -12.79 -9.15
CA GLU A 35 2.65 -13.37 -9.96
C GLU A 35 2.22 -14.69 -10.60
N ARG A 36 1.65 -15.60 -9.79
CA ARG A 36 1.16 -16.89 -10.29
C ARG A 36 0.08 -16.70 -11.35
N ALA A 37 -0.89 -15.82 -11.11
CA ALA A 37 -1.94 -15.50 -12.09
C ALA A 37 -1.35 -14.93 -13.40
N LEU A 38 -0.42 -13.97 -13.32
CA LEU A 38 0.20 -13.36 -14.50
C LEU A 38 1.06 -14.37 -15.28
N ASN A 39 1.71 -15.31 -14.61
CA ASN A 39 2.47 -16.39 -15.25
C ASN A 39 1.56 -17.42 -15.91
N TRP A 40 0.37 -17.67 -15.35
CA TRP A 40 -0.63 -18.59 -15.91
C TRP A 40 -1.54 -17.96 -16.97
N ARG A 41 -1.58 -16.63 -17.09
CA ARG A 41 -2.58 -15.90 -17.91
C ARG A 41 -2.71 -16.36 -19.36
N LYS A 42 -1.66 -16.90 -20.00
CA LYS A 42 -1.72 -17.37 -21.40
C LYS A 42 -2.27 -18.79 -21.53
N LYS A 43 -2.27 -19.55 -20.43
CA LYS A 43 -2.78 -20.93 -20.32
C LYS A 43 -4.21 -20.98 -19.76
N ALA A 44 -4.65 -19.90 -19.11
CA ALA A 44 -6.01 -19.73 -18.62
C ALA A 44 -7.07 -19.87 -19.73
N SER A 45 -8.32 -20.12 -19.33
CA SER A 45 -9.47 -20.22 -20.22
C SER A 45 -9.65 -18.95 -21.06
N PRO A 46 -10.22 -19.04 -22.29
CA PRO A 46 -10.44 -17.86 -23.14
C PRO A 46 -11.28 -16.77 -22.46
N GLU A 47 -12.19 -17.17 -21.58
CA GLU A 47 -13.02 -16.25 -20.82
C GLU A 47 -12.21 -15.53 -19.74
N ALA A 48 -11.43 -16.25 -18.91
CA ALA A 48 -10.57 -15.62 -17.91
C ALA A 48 -9.51 -14.71 -18.55
N GLN A 49 -8.95 -15.10 -19.70
CA GLN A 49 -8.07 -14.24 -20.49
C GLN A 49 -8.74 -12.93 -20.92
N LYS A 50 -9.98 -13.02 -21.40
CA LYS A 50 -10.76 -11.85 -21.85
C LYS A 50 -11.08 -10.91 -20.68
N THR A 51 -11.48 -11.48 -19.54
CA THR A 51 -11.78 -10.73 -18.31
C THR A 51 -10.53 -10.03 -17.79
N LEU A 52 -9.41 -10.75 -17.63
CA LEU A 52 -8.15 -10.16 -17.17
C LEU A 52 -7.60 -9.10 -18.12
N ARG A 53 -7.70 -9.31 -19.44
CA ARG A 53 -7.32 -8.29 -20.42
C ARG A 53 -8.14 -7.02 -20.29
N SER A 54 -9.45 -7.16 -20.16
CA SER A 54 -10.36 -6.03 -20.01
C SER A 54 -10.05 -5.27 -18.73
N ALA A 55 -9.86 -5.98 -17.61
CA ALA A 55 -9.53 -5.37 -16.34
C ALA A 55 -8.19 -4.60 -16.39
N ILE A 56 -7.11 -5.23 -16.85
CA ILE A 56 -5.79 -4.59 -16.97
C ILE A 56 -5.83 -3.33 -17.84
N ASN A 57 -6.53 -3.37 -18.98
CA ASN A 57 -6.62 -2.23 -19.88
C ASN A 57 -7.49 -1.10 -19.30
N ASN A 58 -8.53 -1.43 -18.54
CA ASN A 58 -9.42 -0.44 -17.92
C ASN A 58 -8.85 0.17 -16.63
N SER A 59 -7.93 -0.52 -15.95
CA SER A 59 -7.33 -0.04 -14.69
C SER A 59 -6.29 1.08 -14.88
N ASN A 60 -6.03 1.51 -16.13
CA ASN A 60 -5.06 2.56 -16.49
C ASN A 60 -3.64 2.28 -15.96
N LEU A 61 -3.18 1.03 -16.05
CA LEU A 61 -1.83 0.66 -15.62
C LEU A 61 -0.76 1.34 -16.47
N SER A 62 0.22 1.97 -15.82
CA SER A 62 1.36 2.61 -16.48
C SER A 62 2.54 1.64 -16.52
N VAL A 63 2.68 0.93 -17.65
CA VAL A 63 3.80 -0.01 -17.84
C VAL A 63 4.82 0.61 -18.79
N GLN A 64 6.05 0.78 -18.33
CA GLN A 64 7.12 1.39 -19.12
C GLN A 64 7.30 0.66 -20.47
N GLY A 65 7.26 1.43 -21.56
CA GLY A 65 7.39 0.90 -22.92
C GLY A 65 6.12 0.34 -23.55
N PHE A 66 4.98 0.35 -22.84
CA PHE A 66 3.68 -0.10 -23.35
C PHE A 66 2.64 1.02 -23.28
N ARG A 67 1.73 1.05 -24.25
CA ARG A 67 0.55 1.93 -24.19
C ARG A 67 -0.47 1.33 -23.24
N SER A 68 -1.26 2.16 -22.55
CA SER A 68 -2.32 1.71 -21.62
C SER A 68 -3.28 0.69 -22.24
N THR A 69 -3.68 0.88 -23.50
CA THR A 69 -4.55 -0.03 -24.25
C THR A 69 -3.91 -1.38 -24.61
N SER A 70 -2.59 -1.50 -24.44
CA SER A 70 -1.79 -2.68 -24.75
C SER A 70 -1.04 -3.23 -23.51
N ALA A 71 -1.35 -2.73 -22.32
CA ALA A 71 -0.66 -3.10 -21.08
C ALA A 71 -0.68 -4.62 -20.84
N TYR A 72 -1.80 -5.29 -21.16
CA TYR A 72 -1.94 -6.75 -21.04
C TYR A 72 -0.86 -7.55 -21.79
N SER A 73 -0.32 -7.00 -22.89
CA SER A 73 0.72 -7.68 -23.69
C SER A 73 2.12 -7.62 -23.07
N ALA A 74 2.32 -6.80 -22.04
CA ALA A 74 3.62 -6.67 -21.39
C ALA A 74 4.07 -7.97 -20.70
N PRO A 75 5.39 -8.22 -20.57
CA PRO A 75 5.94 -9.32 -19.76
C PRO A 75 5.39 -9.32 -18.32
N SER A 76 5.24 -10.50 -17.71
CA SER A 76 4.67 -10.64 -16.37
C SER A 76 5.44 -9.86 -15.30
N GLY A 77 6.78 -9.89 -15.36
CA GLY A 77 7.62 -9.13 -14.41
C GLY A 77 7.44 -7.61 -14.48
N LEU A 78 7.08 -7.05 -15.63
CA LEU A 78 6.78 -5.61 -15.76
C LEU A 78 5.37 -5.24 -15.29
N LEU A 79 4.45 -6.22 -15.32
CA LEU A 79 3.07 -6.02 -14.86
C LEU A 79 2.93 -6.22 -13.36
N LEU A 80 3.77 -7.06 -12.74
CA LEU A 80 3.63 -7.49 -11.35
C LEU A 80 3.42 -6.30 -10.40
N ASN A 81 4.39 -5.40 -10.29
CA ASN A 81 4.33 -4.28 -9.35
C ASN A 81 3.13 -3.35 -9.63
N GLN A 82 2.86 -3.08 -10.91
CA GLN A 82 1.75 -2.21 -11.32
C GLN A 82 0.39 -2.83 -10.98
N VAL A 83 0.24 -4.14 -11.18
CA VAL A 83 -0.98 -4.87 -10.82
C VAL A 83 -1.12 -4.95 -9.31
N VAL A 84 -0.07 -5.29 -8.57
CA VAL A 84 -0.09 -5.36 -7.09
C VAL A 84 -0.52 -4.01 -6.50
N GLU A 85 0.04 -2.90 -6.97
CA GLU A 85 -0.28 -1.56 -6.48
C GLU A 85 -1.72 -1.13 -6.83
N ARG A 86 -2.22 -1.53 -8.01
CA ARG A 86 -3.53 -1.09 -8.51
C ARG A 86 -4.67 -1.98 -8.07
N MET A 87 -4.41 -3.26 -7.82
CA MET A 87 -5.38 -4.28 -7.44
C MET A 87 -6.26 -3.83 -6.25
N PRO A 88 -5.73 -3.26 -5.14
CA PRO A 88 -6.52 -2.68 -4.04
C PRO A 88 -7.59 -1.67 -4.45
N LYS A 89 -7.38 -0.99 -5.58
CA LYS A 89 -8.19 0.13 -6.05
C LYS A 89 -9.18 -0.28 -7.15
N SER A 90 -9.28 -1.58 -7.49
CA SER A 90 -10.09 -2.05 -8.61
C SER A 90 -10.59 -3.49 -8.41
N ASN A 91 -11.86 -3.64 -8.01
CA ASN A 91 -12.48 -4.96 -7.83
C ASN A 91 -12.49 -5.80 -9.11
N ASP A 92 -12.75 -5.16 -10.25
CA ASP A 92 -12.67 -5.82 -11.56
C ASP A 92 -11.28 -6.45 -11.80
N LEU A 93 -10.20 -5.76 -11.40
CA LEU A 93 -8.83 -6.28 -11.52
C LEU A 93 -8.58 -7.41 -10.52
N SER A 94 -8.99 -7.25 -9.27
CA SER A 94 -8.84 -8.27 -8.23
C SER A 94 -9.57 -9.55 -8.58
N GLY A 95 -10.84 -9.45 -8.97
CA GLY A 95 -11.64 -10.60 -9.38
C GLY A 95 -11.10 -11.28 -10.62
N ALA A 96 -10.60 -10.51 -11.60
CA ALA A 96 -9.98 -11.09 -12.79
C ALA A 96 -8.65 -11.80 -12.49
N ILE A 97 -7.85 -11.28 -11.55
CA ILE A 97 -6.63 -11.94 -11.07
C ILE A 97 -6.98 -13.22 -10.32
N LEU A 98 -7.93 -13.17 -9.38
CA LEU A 98 -8.38 -14.34 -8.62
C LEU A 98 -8.91 -15.44 -9.53
N ARG A 99 -9.70 -15.10 -10.54
CA ARG A 99 -10.20 -16.07 -11.52
C ARG A 99 -9.07 -16.82 -12.21
N VAL A 100 -8.03 -16.11 -12.66
CA VAL A 100 -6.87 -16.74 -13.31
C VAL A 100 -6.02 -17.52 -12.30
N TRP A 101 -5.92 -17.06 -11.06
CA TRP A 101 -5.23 -17.77 -9.99
C TRP A 101 -5.93 -19.10 -9.64
N VAL A 102 -7.26 -19.13 -9.51
CA VAL A 102 -8.03 -20.36 -9.29
C VAL A 102 -7.77 -21.37 -10.40
N GLU A 103 -7.83 -20.94 -11.67
CA GLU A 103 -7.52 -21.80 -12.82
C GLU A 103 -6.07 -22.29 -12.87
N SER A 104 -5.13 -21.59 -12.21
CA SER A 104 -3.74 -22.03 -12.10
C SER A 104 -3.54 -23.12 -11.04
N GLN A 105 -4.54 -23.33 -10.18
CA GLN A 105 -4.52 -24.21 -9.01
C GLN A 105 -5.55 -25.35 -9.16
N GLU A 106 -5.60 -25.99 -10.33
CA GLU A 106 -6.63 -27.00 -10.67
C GLU A 106 -6.75 -28.13 -9.63
N MET A 107 -5.62 -28.65 -9.14
CA MET A 107 -5.62 -29.73 -8.14
C MET A 107 -6.23 -29.27 -6.81
N LEU A 108 -5.79 -28.11 -6.30
CA LEU A 108 -6.33 -27.54 -5.06
C LEU A 108 -7.81 -27.21 -5.19
N HIS A 109 -8.24 -26.63 -6.32
CA HIS A 109 -9.65 -26.36 -6.58
C HIS A 109 -10.48 -27.65 -6.55
N ALA A 110 -10.01 -28.72 -7.22
CA ALA A 110 -10.68 -30.01 -7.19
C ALA A 110 -10.79 -30.59 -5.77
N SER A 111 -9.70 -30.53 -4.99
CA SER A 111 -9.68 -30.97 -3.59
C SER A 111 -10.68 -30.22 -2.73
N VAL A 112 -10.74 -28.88 -2.83
CA VAL A 112 -11.69 -28.05 -2.06
C VAL A 112 -13.13 -28.32 -2.48
N VAL A 113 -13.40 -28.49 -3.77
CA VAL A 113 -14.73 -28.86 -4.28
C VAL A 113 -15.17 -30.23 -3.76
N GLU A 114 -14.28 -31.22 -3.75
CA GLU A 114 -14.57 -32.55 -3.21
C GLU A 114 -14.82 -32.51 -1.70
N TYR A 115 -13.96 -31.79 -0.97
CA TYR A 115 -14.12 -31.56 0.47
C TYR A 115 -15.50 -30.99 0.81
N ARG A 116 -15.92 -29.91 0.15
CA ARG A 116 -17.22 -29.29 0.41
C ARG A 116 -18.38 -30.20 0.05
N LYS A 117 -18.29 -30.96 -1.05
CA LYS A 117 -19.32 -31.95 -1.43
C LYS A 117 -19.46 -33.04 -0.36
N LYS A 118 -18.34 -33.53 0.18
CA LYS A 118 -18.34 -34.56 1.23
C LYS A 118 -18.94 -34.04 2.53
N ALA A 119 -18.75 -32.76 2.84
CA ALA A 119 -19.33 -32.08 3.99
C ALA A 119 -20.78 -31.60 3.79
N ASP A 120 -21.40 -31.85 2.62
CA ASP A 120 -22.72 -31.34 2.24
C ASP A 120 -22.83 -29.80 2.33
N LEU A 121 -21.72 -29.11 2.09
CA LEU A 121 -21.63 -27.66 2.12
C LEU A 121 -21.93 -27.07 0.73
N PRO A 122 -22.58 -25.89 0.66
CA PRO A 122 -22.91 -25.26 -0.61
C PRO A 122 -21.64 -24.88 -1.39
N ILE A 123 -21.67 -25.08 -2.70
CA ILE A 123 -20.66 -24.59 -3.64
C ILE A 123 -21.31 -23.47 -4.44
N GLN A 124 -20.74 -22.28 -4.31
CA GLN A 124 -21.17 -21.10 -5.05
C GLN A 124 -19.90 -20.46 -5.62
N GLU A 125 -19.45 -21.01 -6.73
CA GLU A 125 -18.21 -20.56 -7.36
C GLU A 125 -18.22 -19.05 -7.57
N TYR A 126 -17.07 -18.42 -7.34
CA TYR A 126 -16.84 -17.02 -7.63
C TYR A 126 -16.86 -16.79 -9.16
N VAL A 127 -18.06 -16.51 -9.70
CA VAL A 127 -18.31 -16.51 -11.16
C VAL A 127 -18.19 -15.12 -11.80
N SER A 128 -18.42 -14.02 -11.05
CA SER A 128 -18.68 -12.70 -11.67
C SER A 128 -17.57 -11.66 -11.55
N GLY A 129 -16.44 -11.97 -10.86
CA GLY A 129 -15.24 -11.13 -10.93
C GLY A 129 -15.33 -9.76 -10.26
N ARG A 130 -16.38 -9.51 -9.45
CA ARG A 130 -16.56 -8.23 -8.75
C ARG A 130 -16.61 -8.38 -7.24
N GLU A 131 -17.43 -9.28 -6.73
CA GLU A 131 -17.73 -9.42 -5.30
C GLU A 131 -18.04 -10.86 -4.92
N PHE A 132 -17.81 -11.20 -3.64
CA PHE A 132 -18.24 -12.46 -3.06
C PHE A 132 -19.72 -12.37 -2.69
N PRO A 133 -20.59 -13.30 -3.13
CA PRO A 133 -22.02 -13.24 -2.86
C PRO A 133 -22.41 -13.39 -1.38
N GLY A 134 -21.53 -13.93 -0.52
CA GLY A 134 -21.84 -14.08 0.90
C GLY A 134 -20.64 -13.81 1.81
N LEU A 135 -20.89 -13.99 3.10
CA LEU A 135 -19.91 -13.81 4.16
C LEU A 135 -19.81 -15.08 5.00
N TRP A 136 -18.59 -15.38 5.46
CA TRP A 136 -18.31 -16.36 6.50
C TRP A 136 -18.25 -15.67 7.85
N ASP A 137 -18.61 -16.39 8.91
CA ASP A 137 -18.05 -16.09 10.22
C ASP A 137 -16.54 -16.38 10.22
N PHE A 138 -15.74 -15.51 10.85
CA PHE A 138 -14.28 -15.64 10.81
C PHE A 138 -13.79 -16.94 11.45
N ASP A 139 -14.35 -17.31 12.60
CA ASP A 139 -13.97 -18.54 13.31
C ASP A 139 -14.39 -19.77 12.52
N GLU A 140 -15.57 -19.73 11.90
CA GLU A 140 -16.04 -20.79 11.00
C GLU A 140 -15.10 -20.98 9.79
N TRP A 141 -14.70 -19.88 9.15
CA TRP A 141 -13.78 -19.91 8.00
C TRP A 141 -12.40 -20.44 8.36
N ASN A 142 -11.85 -19.99 9.48
CA ASN A 142 -10.56 -20.45 9.96
C ASN A 142 -10.62 -21.94 10.34
N HIS A 143 -11.68 -22.36 11.03
CA HIS A 143 -11.90 -23.76 11.37
C HIS A 143 -11.99 -24.67 10.13
N GLU A 144 -12.77 -24.27 9.12
CA GLU A 144 -12.92 -25.05 7.89
C GLU A 144 -11.63 -25.10 7.07
N THR A 145 -10.81 -24.05 7.12
CA THR A 145 -9.46 -24.05 6.55
C THR A 145 -8.57 -25.08 7.25
N ASP A 146 -8.53 -25.07 8.58
CA ASP A 146 -7.73 -26.02 9.37
C ASP A 146 -8.14 -27.47 9.12
N VAL A 147 -9.45 -27.74 9.09
CA VAL A 147 -9.99 -29.07 8.82
C VAL A 147 -9.58 -29.53 7.42
N PHE A 148 -9.74 -28.68 6.41
CA PHE A 148 -9.35 -29.00 5.03
C PHE A 148 -7.85 -29.29 4.92
N VAL A 149 -7.00 -28.41 5.47
CA VAL A 149 -5.54 -28.54 5.41
C VAL A 149 -5.10 -29.83 6.12
N LYS A 150 -5.67 -30.12 7.29
CA LYS A 150 -5.34 -31.34 8.05
C LYS A 150 -5.69 -32.62 7.28
N ASP A 151 -6.80 -32.62 6.57
CA ASP A 151 -7.28 -33.79 5.81
C ASP A 151 -6.58 -33.94 4.44
N ASN A 152 -6.02 -32.86 3.89
CA ASN A 152 -5.50 -32.80 2.51
C ASN A 152 -4.06 -32.23 2.45
N GLY A 153 -3.25 -32.40 3.50
CA GLY A 153 -2.00 -31.68 3.87
C GLY A 153 -0.83 -31.54 2.88
N GLU A 154 -1.09 -31.53 1.58
CA GLU A 154 -0.18 -31.17 0.50
C GLU A 154 -0.26 -29.68 0.11
N HIS A 155 -1.22 -28.94 0.66
CA HIS A 155 -1.50 -27.56 0.26
C HIS A 155 -1.05 -26.54 1.32
N CYS A 156 -0.60 -25.37 0.87
CA CYS A 156 -0.29 -24.24 1.75
C CYS A 156 -1.59 -23.66 2.34
N ASP A 157 -1.58 -23.35 3.63
CA ASP A 157 -2.73 -22.83 4.38
C ASP A 157 -3.36 -21.61 3.72
N CYS A 158 -2.53 -20.65 3.26
CA CYS A 158 -3.03 -19.44 2.58
C CYS A 158 -3.66 -19.73 1.21
N ASP A 159 -3.13 -20.70 0.46
CA ASP A 159 -3.69 -21.13 -0.82
C ASP A 159 -5.04 -21.83 -0.57
N ALA A 160 -5.12 -22.70 0.45
CA ALA A 160 -6.34 -23.39 0.85
C ALA A 160 -7.44 -22.43 1.32
N ALA A 161 -7.10 -21.50 2.20
CA ALA A 161 -8.02 -20.52 2.76
C ALA A 161 -8.64 -19.62 1.67
N LEU A 162 -7.82 -19.14 0.73
CA LEU A 162 -8.28 -18.35 -0.41
C LEU A 162 -9.15 -19.18 -1.36
N MET A 163 -8.75 -20.43 -1.64
CA MET A 163 -9.53 -21.31 -2.50
C MET A 163 -10.91 -21.62 -1.89
N LEU A 164 -10.99 -21.82 -0.58
CA LEU A 164 -12.25 -21.98 0.14
C LEU A 164 -13.18 -20.78 -0.05
N CYS A 165 -12.66 -19.55 0.01
CA CYS A 165 -13.43 -18.36 -0.32
C CYS A 165 -13.94 -18.41 -1.78
N CYS A 166 -13.05 -18.70 -2.73
CA CYS A 166 -13.39 -18.74 -4.16
C CYS A 166 -14.45 -19.81 -4.50
N VAL A 167 -14.41 -20.98 -3.87
CA VAL A 167 -15.36 -22.08 -4.11
C VAL A 167 -16.67 -21.88 -3.36
N SER A 168 -16.61 -21.34 -2.13
CA SER A 168 -17.81 -21.08 -1.32
C SER A 168 -18.58 -19.83 -1.78
N GLY A 169 -17.92 -18.91 -2.48
CA GLY A 169 -18.50 -17.62 -2.81
C GLY A 169 -18.63 -16.70 -1.60
N ASN A 170 -18.02 -17.06 -0.48
CA ASN A 170 -18.17 -16.32 0.76
C ASN A 170 -16.81 -15.78 1.21
N MET A 171 -16.81 -14.57 1.76
CA MET A 171 -15.63 -13.92 2.33
C MET A 171 -15.71 -13.89 3.86
N PRO A 172 -14.63 -14.18 4.62
CA PRO A 172 -14.61 -13.96 6.07
C PRO A 172 -15.08 -12.54 6.44
N GLN A 173 -16.04 -12.46 7.36
CA GLN A 173 -16.50 -11.24 7.97
C GLN A 173 -15.46 -10.76 8.99
N LEU A 174 -15.31 -9.44 9.09
CA LEU A 174 -14.50 -8.82 10.12
C LEU A 174 -15.13 -8.98 11.51
N PRO A 175 -14.31 -9.22 12.56
CA PRO A 175 -14.74 -8.99 13.93
C PRO A 175 -15.30 -7.56 14.06
N PRO A 176 -16.45 -7.37 14.74
CA PRO A 176 -17.10 -6.05 14.87
C PRO A 176 -16.20 -4.97 15.50
N ASP A 177 -15.25 -5.38 16.34
CA ASP A 177 -14.38 -4.48 17.11
C ASP A 177 -13.29 -3.83 16.26
N ASP A 178 -13.13 -4.25 15.00
CA ASP A 178 -12.02 -3.88 14.12
C ASP A 178 -12.36 -2.76 13.10
N LEU A 179 -13.58 -2.23 13.15
CA LEU A 179 -14.14 -1.33 12.14
C LEU A 179 -14.33 0.12 12.60
N GLU A 180 -14.08 0.46 13.86
CA GLU A 180 -14.47 1.77 14.41
C GLU A 180 -13.50 2.93 14.16
N ASP A 181 -12.30 2.69 13.65
CA ASP A 181 -11.45 3.80 13.22
C ASP A 181 -10.66 3.40 11.97
N GLY A 182 -10.56 4.30 11.00
CA GLY A 182 -9.91 4.06 9.69
C GLY A 182 -8.41 3.71 9.77
N THR A 183 -7.89 3.42 10.96
CA THR A 183 -6.69 2.64 11.21
C THR A 183 -6.82 1.27 10.56
N VAL A 184 -6.04 1.06 9.51
CA VAL A 184 -5.57 -0.27 9.13
C VAL A 184 -5.05 -0.93 10.40
N LEU A 185 -5.80 -1.87 10.96
CA LEU A 185 -5.28 -2.65 12.07
C LEU A 185 -4.02 -3.34 11.58
N PRO A 186 -2.91 -3.28 12.34
CA PRO A 186 -1.75 -4.06 12.00
C PRO A 186 -2.21 -5.52 12.03
N ALA A 187 -2.07 -6.22 10.90
CA ALA A 187 -2.21 -7.67 10.81
C ALA A 187 -1.61 -8.30 12.08
N ASP A 188 -2.33 -9.24 12.70
CA ASP A 188 -1.93 -9.89 13.95
C ASP A 188 -0.42 -10.11 13.96
N SER A 189 0.26 -9.24 14.69
CA SER A 189 1.70 -9.10 14.53
C SER A 189 2.32 -10.43 14.88
N ILE A 190 3.26 -10.92 14.06
CA ILE A 190 4.01 -12.13 14.38
C ILE A 190 4.59 -12.09 15.80
N PHE A 191 4.88 -10.88 16.30
CA PHE A 191 5.29 -10.63 17.69
C PHE A 191 4.22 -10.97 18.73
N THR A 192 2.93 -10.77 18.44
CA THR A 192 1.82 -11.15 19.32
C THR A 192 1.77 -12.66 19.49
N HIS A 193 1.78 -13.41 18.38
CA HIS A 193 1.84 -14.88 18.40
C HIS A 193 3.08 -15.40 19.13
N TRP A 194 4.23 -14.74 18.91
CA TRP A 194 5.48 -15.10 19.57
C TRP A 194 5.45 -14.84 21.08
N ILE A 195 4.87 -13.73 21.53
CA ILE A 195 4.64 -13.44 22.95
C ILE A 195 3.69 -14.45 23.58
N GLU A 196 2.63 -14.87 22.86
CA GLU A 196 1.73 -15.90 23.36
C GLU A 196 2.41 -17.26 23.50
N TYR A 197 3.28 -17.63 22.55
CA TYR A 197 4.12 -18.82 22.67
C TYR A 197 5.00 -18.76 23.92
N LEU A 198 5.70 -17.63 24.15
CA LEU A 198 6.53 -17.44 25.34
C LEU A 198 5.75 -17.56 26.64
N LYS A 199 4.49 -17.08 26.69
CA LYS A 199 3.62 -17.22 27.87
C LYS A 199 3.25 -18.67 28.19
N GLN A 200 3.26 -19.56 27.20
CA GLN A 200 2.93 -20.98 27.37
C GLN A 200 4.14 -21.84 27.76
N LEU A 201 5.36 -21.30 27.65
CA LEU A 201 6.57 -22.03 28.01
C LEU A 201 6.61 -22.34 29.52
N SER A 202 7.05 -23.56 29.82
CA SER A 202 7.36 -23.97 31.20
C SER A 202 8.44 -23.07 31.78
N PRO A 203 8.41 -22.74 33.09
CA PRO A 203 9.49 -22.00 33.76
C PRO A 203 10.88 -22.66 33.67
N TYR A 204 10.94 -23.94 33.26
CA TYR A 204 12.17 -24.72 33.11
C TYR A 204 12.52 -25.03 31.64
N ALA A 205 11.85 -24.38 30.68
CA ALA A 205 12.19 -24.51 29.27
C ALA A 205 13.64 -24.07 29.02
N VAL A 206 14.35 -24.77 28.13
CA VAL A 206 15.75 -24.44 27.80
C VAL A 206 15.85 -23.10 27.07
N ASP A 207 14.78 -22.72 26.38
CA ASP A 207 14.59 -21.47 25.64
C ASP A 207 14.79 -20.22 26.52
N TRP A 208 14.55 -20.31 27.83
CA TRP A 208 14.83 -19.22 28.77
C TRP A 208 16.32 -18.91 28.92
N GLN A 209 17.21 -19.85 28.57
CA GLN A 209 18.66 -19.64 28.62
C GLN A 209 19.16 -18.79 27.44
N GLU A 210 18.43 -18.77 26.33
CA GLU A 210 18.78 -18.04 25.09
C GLU A 210 18.07 -16.68 24.97
N THR A 211 17.20 -16.34 25.93
CA THR A 211 16.31 -15.17 25.83
C THR A 211 17.07 -13.83 25.80
N GLU A 212 18.16 -13.70 26.54
CA GLU A 212 18.95 -12.46 26.57
C GLU A 212 19.67 -12.20 25.24
N ASP A 213 20.23 -13.24 24.62
CA ASP A 213 20.87 -13.16 23.32
C ASP A 213 19.83 -12.82 22.24
N PHE A 214 18.67 -13.49 22.27
CA PHE A 214 17.56 -13.18 21.38
C PHE A 214 17.07 -11.72 21.51
N ILE A 215 16.85 -11.22 22.74
CA ILE A 215 16.39 -9.83 22.97
C ILE A 215 17.43 -8.84 22.43
N SER A 216 18.71 -9.17 22.59
CA SER A 216 19.81 -8.36 22.08
C SER A 216 19.80 -8.32 20.54
N GLU A 217 19.66 -9.46 19.88
CA GLU A 217 19.54 -9.54 18.42
C GLU A 217 18.31 -8.78 17.89
N VAL A 218 17.14 -8.95 18.50
CA VAL A 218 15.93 -8.20 18.11
C VAL A 218 16.12 -6.69 18.27
N ARG A 219 16.81 -6.26 19.32
CA ARG A 219 17.12 -4.84 19.53
C ARG A 219 18.07 -4.32 18.45
N GLU A 220 19.11 -5.06 18.11
CA GLU A 220 20.04 -4.70 17.03
C GLU A 220 19.33 -4.60 15.68
N ILE A 221 18.45 -5.56 15.35
CA ILE A 221 17.65 -5.55 14.13
C ILE A 221 16.71 -4.34 14.11
N SER A 222 16.01 -4.08 15.23
CA SER A 222 15.11 -2.92 15.35
C SER A 222 15.86 -1.60 15.14
N GLN A 223 17.04 -1.44 15.72
CA GLN A 223 17.90 -0.27 15.54
C GLN A 223 18.46 -0.15 14.11
N ALA A 224 18.83 -1.27 13.48
CA ALA A 224 19.24 -1.28 12.08
C ALA A 224 18.09 -0.85 11.17
N LYS A 225 16.87 -1.34 11.40
CA LYS A 225 15.68 -0.96 10.64
C LYS A 225 15.28 0.50 10.84
N ALA A 226 15.38 1.01 12.07
CA ALA A 226 15.16 2.43 12.32
C ALA A 226 16.14 3.31 11.52
N ARG A 227 17.43 2.93 11.47
CA ARG A 227 18.44 3.62 10.65
C ARG A 227 18.15 3.54 9.16
N GLU A 228 17.76 2.37 8.64
CA GLU A 228 17.36 2.23 7.23
C GLU A 228 16.20 3.17 6.86
N VAL A 229 15.20 3.31 7.75
CA VAL A 229 14.07 4.22 7.55
C VAL A 229 14.53 5.68 7.57
N GLU A 230 15.35 6.05 8.55
CA GLU A 230 15.89 7.41 8.67
C GLU A 230 16.74 7.79 7.45
N GLU A 231 17.62 6.90 6.98
CA GLU A 231 18.41 7.06 5.76
C GLU A 231 17.50 7.23 4.53
N ALA A 232 16.44 6.43 4.43
CA ALA A 232 15.48 6.52 3.32
C ALA A 232 14.71 7.85 3.33
N LEU A 233 14.25 8.32 4.50
CA LEU A 233 13.58 9.60 4.67
C LEU A 233 14.52 10.77 4.33
N THR A 234 15.76 10.70 4.79
CA THR A 234 16.80 11.70 4.53
C THR A 234 17.09 11.79 3.03
N ALA A 235 17.24 10.64 2.36
CA ALA A 235 17.43 10.57 0.92
C ALA A 235 16.21 11.10 0.14
N ALA A 236 14.99 10.81 0.60
CA ALA A 236 13.76 11.31 0.01
C ALA A 236 13.66 12.85 0.14
N LEU A 237 13.97 13.40 1.31
CA LEU A 237 13.99 14.84 1.55
C LEU A 237 14.99 15.56 0.65
N ALA A 238 16.24 15.09 0.59
CA ALA A 238 17.26 15.66 -0.28
C ALA A 238 16.84 15.63 -1.76
N LYS A 239 16.24 14.52 -2.19
CA LYS A 239 15.69 14.37 -3.55
C LYS A 239 14.56 15.36 -3.83
N ASN A 240 13.63 15.55 -2.90
CA ASN A 240 12.46 16.40 -3.12
C ASN A 240 12.84 17.88 -3.08
N LEU A 241 13.76 18.29 -2.20
CA LEU A 241 14.36 19.63 -2.23
C LEU A 241 15.06 19.91 -3.56
N GLY A 242 15.89 18.96 -4.04
CA GLY A 242 16.55 19.08 -5.35
C GLY A 242 15.57 19.14 -6.52
N TYR A 243 14.50 18.35 -6.48
CA TYR A 243 13.42 18.42 -7.47
C TYR A 243 12.73 19.79 -7.48
N ILE A 244 12.44 20.35 -6.30
CA ILE A 244 11.82 21.67 -6.19
C ILE A 244 12.74 22.75 -6.75
N GLU A 245 14.03 22.72 -6.40
CA GLU A 245 15.02 23.66 -6.93
C GLU A 245 15.13 23.57 -8.45
N GLU A 246 15.37 22.37 -9.00
CA GLU A 246 15.55 22.18 -10.45
C GLU A 246 14.30 22.58 -11.23
N ASN A 247 13.13 22.20 -10.75
CA ASN A 247 11.91 22.35 -11.52
C ASN A 247 11.22 23.68 -11.27
N PHE A 248 11.29 24.29 -10.08
CA PHE A 248 10.45 25.44 -9.67
C PHE A 248 11.21 26.73 -9.35
N LEU A 249 12.50 26.81 -9.66
CA LEU A 249 13.32 28.01 -9.40
C LEU A 249 12.70 29.32 -9.90
N ASP A 250 12.12 29.34 -11.10
CA ASP A 250 11.52 30.54 -11.69
C ASP A 250 10.20 30.96 -11.01
N ASP A 251 9.45 30.00 -10.46
CA ASP A 251 8.24 30.28 -9.69
C ASP A 251 8.64 30.80 -8.29
N LEU A 252 9.64 30.20 -7.66
CA LEU A 252 10.17 30.63 -6.37
C LEU A 252 10.81 32.03 -6.44
N ARG A 253 11.55 32.34 -7.51
CA ARG A 253 12.08 33.68 -7.78
C ARG A 253 10.98 34.72 -7.98
N TYR A 254 9.91 34.35 -8.68
CA TYR A 254 8.75 35.23 -8.85
C TYR A 254 8.08 35.56 -7.51
N LEU A 255 8.06 34.60 -6.59
CA LEU A 255 7.53 34.76 -5.23
C LEU A 255 8.53 35.40 -4.26
N GLU A 256 9.72 35.80 -4.73
CA GLU A 256 10.81 36.37 -3.92
C GLU A 256 11.23 35.45 -2.74
N ALA A 257 11.12 34.14 -2.92
CA ALA A 257 11.47 33.16 -1.91
C ALA A 257 12.99 32.90 -1.86
N ASP A 258 13.57 32.95 -0.66
CA ASP A 258 14.96 32.53 -0.42
C ASP A 258 15.02 31.04 -0.08
N ILE A 259 15.72 30.29 -0.94
CA ILE A 259 15.94 28.84 -0.81
C ILE A 259 17.42 28.48 -0.72
N ASN A 260 18.32 29.46 -0.54
CA ASN A 260 19.76 29.22 -0.55
C ASN A 260 20.23 28.28 0.58
N ALA A 261 19.46 28.19 1.66
CA ALA A 261 19.72 27.28 2.77
C ALA A 261 19.51 25.80 2.38
N TRP A 262 18.60 25.51 1.45
CA TRP A 262 18.19 24.13 1.12
C TRP A 262 19.28 23.33 0.40
N THR A 263 20.19 24.02 -0.30
CA THR A 263 21.27 23.37 -1.06
C THR A 263 22.51 23.09 -0.21
N LYS A 264 22.58 23.68 0.99
CA LYS A 264 23.74 23.60 1.88
C LYS A 264 23.47 22.79 3.13
N ILE A 265 22.22 22.41 3.36
CA ILE A 265 21.85 21.64 4.53
C ILE A 265 22.36 20.21 4.41
N ASP A 266 22.95 19.72 5.50
CA ASP A 266 23.13 18.31 5.72
C ASP A 266 21.84 17.74 6.31
N THR A 267 21.00 17.14 5.49
CA THR A 267 19.68 16.62 5.88
C THR A 267 19.76 15.55 6.97
N SER A 268 20.92 14.92 7.18
CA SER A 268 21.14 13.94 8.25
C SER A 268 21.17 14.56 9.65
N LYS A 269 21.28 15.88 9.76
CA LYS A 269 21.32 16.61 11.03
C LYS A 269 19.98 17.18 11.49
N LEU A 270 18.92 16.99 10.69
CA LEU A 270 17.60 17.49 11.03
C LEU A 270 16.98 16.66 12.15
N ALA A 271 16.44 17.33 13.17
CA ALA A 271 15.78 16.66 14.28
C ALA A 271 14.49 15.94 13.88
N ASP A 272 13.79 16.46 12.86
CA ASP A 272 12.53 15.89 12.36
C ASP A 272 12.48 15.88 10.82
N VAL A 273 13.19 14.91 10.24
CA VAL A 273 13.23 14.67 8.80
C VAL A 273 11.84 14.37 8.23
N SER A 274 10.98 13.65 8.98
CA SER A 274 9.66 13.24 8.51
C SER A 274 8.73 14.44 8.33
N THR A 275 8.59 15.29 9.35
CA THR A 275 7.74 16.48 9.27
C THR A 275 8.25 17.46 8.21
N THR A 276 9.58 17.58 8.07
CA THR A 276 10.19 18.42 7.03
C THR A 276 9.87 17.88 5.63
N LEU A 277 9.97 16.56 5.43
CA LEU A 277 9.61 15.90 4.18
C LEU A 277 8.13 16.13 3.82
N ASP A 278 7.22 15.94 4.76
CA ASP A 278 5.79 16.18 4.54
C ASP A 278 5.51 17.64 4.13
N THR A 279 6.22 18.59 4.73
CA THR A 279 6.10 20.03 4.41
C THR A 279 6.65 20.32 3.01
N VAL A 280 7.77 19.69 2.64
CA VAL A 280 8.37 19.80 1.29
C VAL A 280 7.46 19.19 0.23
N ASP A 281 6.80 18.06 0.51
CA ASP A 281 5.85 17.44 -0.40
C ASP A 281 4.62 18.33 -0.64
N GLN A 282 4.05 18.88 0.43
CA GLN A 282 2.96 19.86 0.34
C GLN A 282 3.36 21.10 -0.48
N LEU A 283 4.60 21.56 -0.32
CA LEU A 283 5.14 22.67 -1.10
C LEU A 283 5.26 22.30 -2.59
N GLY A 284 5.78 21.11 -2.90
CA GLY A 284 5.87 20.60 -4.27
C GLY A 284 4.50 20.55 -4.97
N ASP A 285 3.47 20.05 -4.28
CA ASP A 285 2.10 20.01 -4.77
C ASP A 285 1.50 21.41 -5.00
N ALA A 286 1.71 22.32 -4.05
CA ALA A 286 1.24 23.70 -4.16
C ALA A 286 1.92 24.44 -5.33
N LEU A 287 3.22 24.26 -5.52
CA LEU A 287 3.98 24.83 -6.64
C LEU A 287 3.53 24.24 -7.98
N LEU A 288 3.24 22.94 -8.04
CA LEU A 288 2.71 22.29 -9.24
C LEU A 288 1.32 22.85 -9.61
N ALA A 289 0.44 23.03 -8.62
CA ALA A 289 -0.86 23.66 -8.82
C ALA A 289 -0.72 25.12 -9.29
N TYR A 290 0.18 25.88 -8.67
CA TYR A 290 0.47 27.27 -9.04
C TYR A 290 0.98 27.39 -10.48
N ARG A 291 1.93 26.54 -10.86
CA ARG A 291 2.47 26.48 -12.23
C ARG A 291 1.40 26.20 -13.27
N ARG A 292 0.47 25.27 -13.01
CA ARG A 292 -0.65 24.97 -13.93
C ARG A 292 -1.52 26.20 -14.16
N ILE A 293 -1.76 27.01 -13.13
CA ILE A 293 -2.53 28.25 -13.24
C ILE A 293 -1.75 29.34 -13.99
N ARG A 294 -0.43 29.40 -13.80
CA ARG A 294 0.45 30.39 -14.46
C ARG A 294 0.69 30.07 -15.95
N ALA A 295 0.78 28.79 -16.31
CA ALA A 295 1.05 28.33 -17.67
C ALA A 295 -0.17 28.41 -18.61
N GLN A 296 -1.38 28.50 -18.06
CA GLN A 296 -2.59 28.73 -18.87
C GLN A 296 -2.57 30.15 -19.45
N ALA A 297 -2.84 30.28 -20.75
CA ALA A 297 -3.12 31.57 -21.39
C ALA A 297 -4.63 31.85 -21.27
N PRO A 298 -5.08 32.67 -20.30
CA PRO A 298 -6.49 32.86 -20.04
C PRO A 298 -7.12 33.78 -21.10
N THR A 299 -8.40 33.58 -21.38
CA THR A 299 -9.20 34.61 -22.02
C THR A 299 -9.44 35.77 -21.04
N ARG A 300 -9.80 36.95 -21.55
CA ARG A 300 -10.07 38.13 -20.70
C ARG A 300 -11.14 37.86 -19.62
N SER A 301 -12.11 36.99 -19.90
CA SER A 301 -13.17 36.59 -18.95
C SER A 301 -12.70 35.62 -17.86
N GLU A 302 -11.57 34.94 -18.05
CA GLU A 302 -11.04 33.95 -17.10
C GLU A 302 -9.94 34.54 -16.20
N GLU A 303 -9.45 35.74 -16.53
CA GLU A 303 -8.34 36.38 -15.82
C GLU A 303 -8.66 36.64 -14.34
N ASP A 304 -9.88 37.09 -14.02
CA ASP A 304 -10.29 37.35 -12.64
C ASP A 304 -10.32 36.06 -11.80
N ALA A 305 -10.83 34.97 -12.36
CA ALA A 305 -10.86 33.66 -11.69
C ALA A 305 -9.45 33.08 -11.52
N ARG A 306 -8.56 33.31 -12.49
CA ARG A 306 -7.15 32.92 -12.43
C ARG A 306 -6.41 33.69 -11.33
N LEU A 307 -6.61 35.01 -11.27
CA LEU A 307 -6.04 35.87 -10.23
C LEU A 307 -6.51 35.43 -8.84
N ALA A 308 -7.80 35.17 -8.66
CA ALA A 308 -8.33 34.69 -7.38
C ALA A 308 -7.68 33.37 -6.93
N LYS A 309 -7.51 32.40 -7.85
CA LYS A 309 -6.82 31.13 -7.55
C LYS A 309 -5.34 31.33 -7.19
N ARG A 310 -4.65 32.23 -7.90
CA ARG A 310 -3.25 32.58 -7.57
C ARG A 310 -3.14 33.22 -6.19
N SER A 311 -3.96 34.23 -5.91
CA SER A 311 -3.96 34.93 -4.61
C SER A 311 -4.33 34.03 -3.43
N ALA A 312 -5.00 32.90 -3.65
CA ALA A 312 -5.23 31.88 -2.63
C ALA A 312 -4.01 30.98 -2.39
N LEU A 313 -3.26 30.62 -3.43
CA LEU A 313 -2.10 29.72 -3.34
C LEU A 313 -0.82 30.41 -2.89
N GLU A 314 -0.59 31.66 -3.30
CA GLU A 314 0.62 32.43 -2.95
C GLU A 314 0.89 32.49 -1.43
N PRO A 315 -0.08 32.85 -0.56
CA PRO A 315 0.16 32.85 0.88
C PRO A 315 0.41 31.45 1.45
N GLN A 316 -0.22 30.41 0.89
CA GLN A 316 0.03 29.02 1.31
C GLN A 316 1.46 28.59 0.98
N ILE A 317 1.92 28.87 -0.25
CA ILE A 317 3.28 28.54 -0.70
C ILE A 317 4.31 29.26 0.16
N LEU A 318 4.14 30.57 0.40
CA LEU A 318 5.03 31.35 1.27
C LEU A 318 5.04 30.84 2.72
N SER A 319 3.88 30.44 3.24
CA SER A 319 3.80 29.81 4.57
C SER A 319 4.61 28.52 4.62
N LEU A 320 4.47 27.64 3.62
CA LEU A 320 5.22 26.38 3.56
C LEU A 320 6.72 26.62 3.42
N ILE A 321 7.15 27.57 2.58
CA ILE A 321 8.56 27.95 2.45
C ILE A 321 9.13 28.42 3.79
N ASN A 322 8.39 29.25 4.52
CA ASN A 322 8.82 29.72 5.84
C ASN A 322 8.91 28.59 6.87
N GLN A 323 8.01 27.60 6.80
CA GLN A 323 8.07 26.42 7.67
C GLN A 323 9.30 25.57 7.35
N VAL A 324 9.56 25.28 6.07
CA VAL A 324 10.76 24.55 5.64
C VAL A 324 12.01 25.30 6.07
N ASN A 325 12.09 26.61 5.84
CA ASN A 325 13.22 27.43 6.28
C ASN A 325 13.40 27.41 7.80
N HIS A 326 12.31 27.45 8.57
CA HIS A 326 12.37 27.38 10.02
C HIS A 326 12.87 26.02 10.51
N GLN A 327 12.33 24.91 9.97
CA GLN A 327 12.76 23.54 10.29
C GLN A 327 14.24 23.29 9.93
N ILE A 328 14.69 23.87 8.83
CA ILE A 328 16.08 23.77 8.38
C ILE A 328 17.02 24.65 9.23
N SER A 329 16.53 25.79 9.73
CA SER A 329 17.36 26.77 10.46
C SER A 329 17.33 26.59 11.98
N SER A 330 16.29 25.97 12.55
CA SER A 330 16.17 25.76 14.00
C SER A 330 17.29 24.90 14.56
N ASP A 331 17.94 24.12 13.70
CA ASP A 331 18.91 23.10 14.07
C ASP A 331 20.36 23.50 13.71
N TRP A 332 20.56 24.68 13.11
CA TRP A 332 21.90 25.22 12.87
C TRP A 332 22.34 26.05 14.08
N ASP A 333 22.94 25.40 15.08
CA ASP A 333 23.73 26.08 16.12
C ASP A 333 25.14 26.36 15.56
N PRO A 334 25.49 27.61 15.22
CA PRO A 334 26.81 27.93 14.68
C PRO A 334 27.96 27.77 15.71
N ASP A 335 27.65 27.50 16.99
CA ASP A 335 28.64 27.38 18.06
C ASP A 335 29.07 25.92 18.39
N ASP A 336 28.58 24.90 17.67
CA ASP A 336 29.04 23.49 17.84
C ASP A 336 30.33 23.16 17.05
N ASP A 337 31.03 24.18 16.55
CA ASP A 337 32.47 24.10 16.25
C ASP A 337 33.25 24.30 17.56
N THR A 338 33.08 23.37 18.51
CA THR A 338 33.95 23.30 19.68
C THR A 338 35.36 22.95 19.20
N ALA A 339 36.25 23.94 19.30
CA ALA A 339 37.68 23.79 19.03
C ALA A 339 38.23 22.52 19.71
N PRO A 340 39.09 21.75 19.02
CA PRO A 340 39.73 20.58 19.63
C PRO A 340 40.48 21.01 20.90
N PRO A 341 40.47 20.19 21.96
CA PRO A 341 41.16 20.54 23.20
C PRO A 341 42.63 20.78 22.91
N GLU A 342 43.10 22.01 23.11
CA GLU A 342 44.53 22.31 23.16
C GLU A 342 45.13 21.50 24.31
N GLY A 343 46.19 20.73 24.00
CA GLY A 343 46.87 19.82 24.91
C GLY A 343 47.74 20.49 25.97
#